data_AF-A0A643BXC1-F1
#
_entry.id   AF-A0A643BXC1-F1
#
_cell.length_a   1.000
_cell.length_b   1.000
_cell.length_c   1.000
_cell.angle_alpha   90.00
_cell.angle_beta   90.00
_cell.angle_gamma   90.00
#
_symmetry.space_group_name_H-M   'P 1'
#
loop_
_entity.id
_entity.type
_entity.pdbx_description
1 polymer ?
#
loop_
_entity_poly.entity_id
_entity_poly.type
_entity_poly.pdbx_seq_one_letter_code
_entity_poly.pdbx_strand_id
1 'polypeptide(L)'
;MPQLLAYYYKCHKVQLLAAWQELCQTDLPLDRQLTGLYDALLGAWHTQIQWAMQVFRNPHEVVTVLLIQTLGALVPSLPICLSASVERAGPELELVKLLELYDATAHFAKGLEMALLPHADEQNLVKVVELVDAVYGPYRPYQLKYGDMEERNLLIQISAVPLERGEVIDCVQELSHSVNKLFGLASAAIDRCIKFTNGLGTCGLLTALKSLFAKYVSDFTSTLHSIRKKYRLDDIPLNSLFQEDWAAFQNSIRIIATCGELLRQCGDFEQQLANRILSTAGKYLSESYSPRSLTGFQDSILTDKKSSARNPWQEYNYLQKDSPAEYGSLMEILYTLKEKGSSNHNLLSASRAALTRLNQQAHQLAFDSVFLRIKQQLLLISKMD
;
A
#
# COMPACT_ATOMS: atom_id res chain seq x y z
N MET A 1 19.90 -24.83 38.16
CA MET A 1 19.74 -23.94 36.99
C MET A 1 18.37 -24.09 36.29
N PRO A 2 17.92 -25.28 35.84
CA PRO A 2 16.65 -25.39 35.09
C PRO A 2 15.40 -25.01 35.89
N GLN A 3 15.34 -25.35 37.18
CA GLN A 3 14.21 -25.00 38.06
C GLN A 3 14.09 -23.49 38.32
N LEU A 4 15.23 -22.78 38.44
CA LEU A 4 15.26 -21.32 38.60
C LEU A 4 14.73 -20.62 37.35
N LEU A 5 15.16 -21.07 36.18
CA LEU A 5 14.71 -20.54 34.90
C LEU A 5 13.21 -20.77 34.69
N ALA A 6 12.69 -21.95 35.03
CA ALA A 6 11.26 -22.24 34.96
C ALA A 6 10.44 -21.36 35.93
N TYR A 7 10.94 -21.15 37.15
CA TYR A 7 10.30 -20.25 38.12
C TYR A 7 10.31 -18.80 37.64
N TYR A 8 11.44 -18.33 37.10
CA TYR A 8 11.59 -17.01 36.51
C TYR A 8 10.55 -16.76 35.42
N TYR A 9 10.44 -17.67 34.43
CA TYR A 9 9.44 -17.54 33.37
C TYR A 9 8.02 -17.51 33.91
N LYS A 10 7.69 -18.42 34.84
CA LYS A 10 6.35 -18.48 35.42
C LYS A 10 5.97 -17.16 36.12
N CYS A 11 6.87 -16.60 36.93
CA CYS A 11 6.60 -15.39 37.70
C CYS A 11 6.37 -14.18 36.79
N HIS A 12 7.34 -13.88 35.91
CA HIS A 12 7.28 -12.68 35.08
C HIS A 12 6.22 -12.78 33.97
N LYS A 13 6.00 -13.98 33.42
CA LYS A 13 4.91 -14.18 32.45
C LYS A 13 3.56 -13.89 33.09
N VAL A 14 3.30 -14.37 34.30
CA VAL A 14 2.01 -14.12 34.98
C VAL A 14 1.79 -12.62 35.22
N GLN A 15 2.84 -11.88 35.60
CA GLN A 15 2.75 -10.42 35.77
C GLN A 15 2.39 -9.70 34.46
N LEU A 16 3.05 -10.06 33.35
CA LEU A 16 2.78 -9.45 32.05
C LEU A 16 1.39 -9.82 31.50
N LEU A 17 0.95 -11.07 31.73
CA LEU A 17 -0.39 -11.49 31.36
C LEU A 17 -1.48 -10.78 32.18
N ALA A 18 -1.23 -10.53 33.47
CA ALA A 18 -2.15 -9.75 34.31
C ALA A 18 -2.27 -8.31 33.81
N ALA A 19 -1.15 -7.67 33.44
CA ALA A 19 -1.17 -6.32 32.85
C ALA A 19 -2.01 -6.26 31.56
N TRP A 20 -1.93 -7.28 30.70
CA TRP A 20 -2.79 -7.37 29.52
C TRP A 20 -4.27 -7.52 29.89
N GLN A 21 -4.59 -8.39 30.85
CA GLN A 21 -5.97 -8.59 31.31
C GLN A 21 -6.58 -7.32 31.89
N GLU A 22 -5.82 -6.55 32.66
CA GLU A 22 -6.23 -5.25 33.18
C GLU A 22 -6.49 -4.26 32.03
N LEU A 23 -5.61 -4.18 31.03
CA LEU A 23 -5.81 -3.34 29.85
C LEU A 23 -7.07 -3.73 29.07
N CYS A 24 -7.35 -5.02 28.90
CA CYS A 24 -8.57 -5.48 28.22
C CYS A 24 -9.87 -5.15 28.97
N GLN A 25 -9.80 -4.91 30.28
CA GLN A 25 -10.95 -4.49 31.09
C GLN A 25 -11.21 -2.99 31.02
N THR A 26 -10.29 -2.20 30.46
CA THR A 26 -10.48 -0.76 30.29
C THR A 26 -11.40 -0.44 29.11
N ASP A 27 -12.10 0.69 29.19
CA ASP A 27 -12.91 1.24 28.09
C ASP A 27 -12.07 1.88 26.96
N LEU A 28 -10.73 1.72 27.00
CA LEU A 28 -9.84 2.26 25.99
C LEU A 28 -10.02 1.54 24.65
N PRO A 29 -9.86 2.25 23.51
CA PRO A 29 -9.88 1.61 22.21
C PRO A 29 -8.67 0.68 22.05
N LEU A 30 -8.81 -0.34 21.19
CA LEU A 30 -7.81 -1.41 21.07
C LEU A 30 -6.41 -0.90 20.71
N ASP A 31 -6.28 0.17 19.91
CA ASP A 31 -4.99 0.78 19.59
C ASP A 31 -4.24 1.23 20.85
N ARG A 32 -4.94 1.84 21.81
CA ARG A 32 -4.37 2.27 23.09
C ARG A 32 -4.08 1.09 24.02
N GLN A 33 -4.94 0.07 24.01
CA GLN A 33 -4.68 -1.17 24.76
C GLN A 33 -3.41 -1.88 24.24
N LEU A 34 -3.23 -1.94 22.92
CA LEU A 34 -2.03 -2.49 22.28
C LEU A 34 -0.78 -1.66 22.62
N THR A 35 -0.86 -0.33 22.55
CA THR A 35 0.25 0.54 22.99
C THR A 35 0.64 0.25 24.44
N GLY A 36 -0.33 0.17 25.35
CA GLY A 36 -0.08 -0.15 26.76
C GLY A 36 0.57 -1.52 26.98
N LEU A 37 0.11 -2.55 26.25
CA LEU A 37 0.73 -3.88 26.26
C LEU A 37 2.19 -3.83 25.79
N TYR A 38 2.42 -3.16 24.67
CA TYR A 38 3.75 -3.07 24.07
C TYR A 38 4.73 -2.26 24.92
N ASP A 39 4.28 -1.18 25.55
CA ASP A 39 5.07 -0.42 26.52
C ASP A 39 5.43 -1.27 27.74
N ALA A 40 4.49 -2.07 28.26
CA ALA A 40 4.76 -2.99 29.36
C ALA A 40 5.77 -4.08 28.98
N LEU A 41 5.67 -4.65 27.78
CA LEU A 41 6.61 -5.65 27.26
C LEU A 41 8.02 -5.06 27.04
N LEU A 42 8.11 -3.86 26.45
CA LEU A 42 9.39 -3.19 26.21
C LEU A 42 10.05 -2.73 27.53
N GLY A 43 9.25 -2.19 28.45
CA GLY A 43 9.71 -1.86 29.80
C GLY A 43 10.21 -3.08 30.55
N ALA A 44 9.47 -4.20 30.48
CA ALA A 44 9.90 -5.47 31.04
C ALA A 44 11.18 -5.98 30.40
N TRP A 45 11.37 -5.87 29.08
CA TRP A 45 12.65 -6.19 28.44
C TRP A 45 13.80 -5.45 29.15
N HIS A 46 13.68 -4.12 29.33
CA HIS A 46 14.74 -3.29 29.90
C HIS A 46 15.03 -3.59 31.36
N THR A 47 14.00 -3.82 32.17
CA THR A 47 14.20 -4.18 33.58
C THR A 47 14.77 -5.60 33.71
N GLN A 48 14.22 -6.54 32.94
CA GLN A 48 14.56 -7.95 33.06
C GLN A 48 15.95 -8.26 32.51
N ILE A 49 16.43 -7.56 31.47
CA ILE A 49 17.79 -7.80 30.98
C ILE A 49 18.85 -7.45 32.03
N GLN A 50 18.65 -6.36 32.79
CA GLN A 50 19.59 -5.90 33.81
C GLN A 50 19.72 -6.93 34.94
N TRP A 51 18.59 -7.52 35.33
CA TRP A 51 18.58 -8.59 36.32
C TRP A 51 19.14 -9.90 35.74
N ALA A 52 18.73 -10.28 34.53
CA ALA A 52 19.14 -11.53 33.89
C ALA A 52 20.67 -11.59 33.67
N MET A 53 21.32 -10.46 33.37
CA MET A 53 22.77 -10.36 33.22
C MET A 53 23.54 -10.78 34.49
N GLN A 54 22.92 -10.67 35.67
CA GLN A 54 23.53 -11.04 36.95
C GLN A 54 23.37 -12.53 37.28
N VAL A 55 22.40 -13.21 36.67
CA VAL A 55 21.93 -14.55 37.11
C VAL A 55 22.12 -15.62 36.04
N PHE A 56 21.99 -15.26 34.76
CA PHE A 56 22.01 -16.20 33.64
C PHE A 56 23.19 -15.95 32.70
N ARG A 57 23.65 -17.02 32.06
CA ARG A 57 24.74 -16.96 31.07
C ARG A 57 24.30 -16.30 29.75
N ASN A 58 23.06 -16.53 29.33
CA ASN A 58 22.48 -15.99 28.08
C ASN A 58 21.30 -15.07 28.40
N PRO A 59 21.53 -13.87 28.98
CA PRO A 59 20.45 -13.01 29.48
C PRO A 59 19.49 -12.55 28.38
N HIS A 60 20.00 -12.20 27.20
CA HIS A 60 19.20 -11.75 26.06
C HIS A 60 18.25 -12.84 25.55
N GLU A 61 18.75 -14.08 25.44
CA GLU A 61 17.93 -15.22 25.05
C GLU A 61 16.83 -15.49 26.08
N VAL A 62 17.16 -15.42 27.37
CA VAL A 62 16.19 -15.64 28.45
C VAL A 62 15.04 -14.63 28.34
N VAL A 63 15.33 -13.34 28.24
CA VAL A 63 14.29 -12.29 28.14
C VAL A 63 13.51 -12.41 26.82
N THR A 64 14.17 -12.74 25.72
CA THR A 64 13.51 -12.98 24.41
C THR A 64 12.48 -14.11 24.51
N VAL A 65 12.85 -15.23 25.13
CA VAL A 65 11.94 -16.37 25.34
C VAL A 65 10.78 -15.99 26.27
N LEU A 66 11.00 -15.17 27.30
CA LEU A 66 9.93 -14.66 28.15
C LEU A 66 8.90 -13.87 27.32
N LEU A 67 9.35 -12.98 26.43
CA LEU A 67 8.46 -12.20 25.56
C LEU A 67 7.68 -13.11 24.59
N ILE A 68 8.34 -14.08 23.94
CA ILE A 68 7.70 -15.06 23.05
C ILE A 68 6.59 -15.81 23.80
N GLN A 69 6.91 -16.35 24.99
CA GLN A 69 5.96 -17.13 25.78
C GLN A 69 4.81 -16.28 26.33
N THR A 70 5.03 -14.98 26.52
CA THR A 70 3.99 -14.03 26.96
C THR A 70 3.06 -13.72 25.80
N LEU A 71 3.60 -13.28 24.65
CA LEU A 71 2.83 -12.99 23.44
C LEU A 71 2.00 -14.19 22.98
N GLY A 72 2.57 -15.40 23.02
CA GLY A 72 1.88 -16.64 22.67
C GLY A 72 0.83 -17.11 23.69
N ALA A 73 0.78 -16.52 24.89
CA ALA A 73 -0.15 -16.91 25.95
C ALA A 73 -1.14 -15.80 26.34
N LEU A 74 -1.20 -14.71 25.58
CA LEU A 74 -2.16 -13.62 25.80
C LEU A 74 -3.59 -14.16 25.73
N VAL A 75 -4.40 -13.77 26.71
CA VAL A 75 -5.84 -14.06 26.77
C VAL A 75 -6.57 -12.76 27.08
N PRO A 76 -7.42 -12.23 26.17
CA PRO A 76 -7.63 -12.71 24.80
C PRO A 76 -6.35 -12.62 23.94
N SER A 77 -6.23 -13.47 22.92
CA SER A 77 -5.06 -13.46 22.04
C SER A 77 -5.13 -12.30 21.04
N LEU A 78 -3.97 -11.81 20.58
CA LEU A 78 -3.93 -10.71 19.59
C LEU A 78 -4.75 -11.00 18.33
N PRO A 79 -4.70 -12.21 17.71
CA PRO A 79 -5.54 -12.51 16.55
C PRO A 79 -7.04 -12.35 16.82
N ILE A 80 -7.52 -12.74 18.00
CA ILE A 80 -8.94 -12.60 18.40
C ILE A 80 -9.30 -11.12 18.58
N CYS A 81 -8.44 -10.33 19.23
CA CYS A 81 -8.67 -8.90 19.40
C CYS A 81 -8.70 -8.16 18.05
N LEU A 82 -7.76 -8.49 17.16
CA LEU A 82 -7.69 -7.90 15.81
C LEU A 82 -8.94 -8.26 15.01
N SER A 83 -9.34 -9.54 14.97
CA SER A 83 -10.53 -9.96 14.20
C SER A 83 -11.80 -9.28 14.72
N ALA A 84 -12.00 -9.25 16.04
CA ALA A 84 -13.17 -8.59 16.63
C ALA A 84 -13.20 -7.07 16.35
N SER A 85 -12.03 -6.41 16.33
CA SER A 85 -11.95 -4.98 15.99
C SER A 85 -12.22 -4.72 14.51
N VAL A 86 -11.74 -5.58 13.62
CA VAL A 86 -11.95 -5.47 12.17
C VAL A 86 -13.41 -5.75 11.82
N GLU A 87 -14.00 -6.80 12.37
CA GLU A 87 -15.42 -7.14 12.19
C GLU A 87 -16.33 -5.99 12.63
N ARG A 88 -16.01 -5.34 13.77
CA ARG A 88 -16.75 -4.17 14.26
C ARG A 88 -16.64 -2.95 13.35
N ALA A 89 -15.48 -2.75 12.72
CA ALA A 89 -15.27 -1.64 11.79
C ALA A 89 -16.04 -1.83 10.46
N GLY A 90 -16.31 -3.08 10.10
CA GLY A 90 -16.99 -3.44 8.85
C GLY A 90 -16.05 -3.50 7.65
N PRO A 91 -16.53 -4.05 6.51
CA PRO A 91 -15.70 -4.35 5.34
C PRO A 91 -15.15 -3.11 4.62
N GLU A 92 -15.76 -1.93 4.82
CA GLU A 92 -15.34 -0.67 4.19
C GLU A 92 -14.13 -0.04 4.89
N LEU A 93 -14.01 -0.24 6.20
CA LEU A 93 -12.97 0.37 7.05
C LEU A 93 -11.93 -0.64 7.54
N GLU A 94 -12.02 -1.90 7.12
CA GLU A 94 -11.12 -2.99 7.51
C GLU A 94 -9.64 -2.61 7.38
N LEU A 95 -9.20 -2.15 6.21
CA LEU A 95 -7.80 -1.78 5.98
C LEU A 95 -7.34 -0.60 6.83
N VAL A 96 -8.20 0.42 6.96
CA VAL A 96 -7.90 1.62 7.75
C VAL A 96 -7.71 1.23 9.21
N LYS A 97 -8.62 0.40 9.74
CA LYS A 97 -8.53 -0.09 11.11
C LYS A 97 -7.28 -0.93 11.34
N LEU A 98 -6.91 -1.81 10.41
CA LEU A 98 -5.69 -2.60 10.49
C LEU A 98 -4.42 -1.73 10.50
N LEU A 99 -4.37 -0.68 9.67
CA LEU A 99 -3.24 0.26 9.63
C LEU A 99 -3.05 1.05 10.92
N GLU A 100 -4.16 1.42 11.59
CA GLU A 100 -4.12 2.06 12.91
C GLU A 100 -3.54 1.12 13.96
N LEU A 101 -4.03 -0.11 14.03
CA LEU A 101 -3.57 -1.11 15.01
C LEU A 101 -2.11 -1.52 14.75
N TYR A 102 -1.75 -1.69 13.47
CA TYR A 102 -0.39 -2.03 13.06
C TYR A 102 0.62 -0.96 13.41
N ASP A 103 0.21 0.31 13.50
CA ASP A 103 1.09 1.40 13.91
C ASP A 103 1.68 1.14 15.30
N ALA A 104 0.86 0.75 16.28
CA ALA A 104 1.34 0.41 17.62
C ALA A 104 2.33 -0.77 17.59
N THR A 105 2.05 -1.80 16.80
CA THR A 105 2.92 -2.97 16.65
C THR A 105 4.25 -2.61 15.98
N ALA A 106 4.23 -1.75 14.95
CA ALA A 106 5.45 -1.31 14.26
C ALA A 106 6.34 -0.45 15.17
N HIS A 107 5.75 0.43 15.99
CA HIS A 107 6.48 1.20 17.00
C HIS A 107 7.15 0.29 18.03
N PHE A 108 6.42 -0.72 18.53
CA PHE A 108 6.95 -1.72 19.44
C PHE A 108 8.11 -2.51 18.85
N ALA A 109 7.93 -3.03 17.63
CA ALA A 109 8.94 -3.81 16.93
C ALA A 109 10.22 -3.00 16.71
N LYS A 110 10.10 -1.73 16.31
CA LYS A 110 11.24 -0.82 16.17
C LYS A 110 11.92 -0.54 17.52
N GLY A 111 11.15 -0.41 18.60
CA GLY A 111 11.68 -0.28 19.96
C GLY A 111 12.53 -1.49 20.37
N LEU A 112 12.03 -2.70 20.12
CA LEU A 112 12.76 -3.94 20.36
C LEU A 112 14.00 -4.09 19.47
N GLU A 113 13.87 -3.79 18.17
CA GLU A 113 15.00 -3.78 17.23
C GLU A 113 16.13 -2.88 17.74
N MET A 114 15.81 -1.64 18.15
CA MET A 114 16.79 -0.69 18.68
C MET A 114 17.40 -1.13 20.02
N ALA A 115 16.63 -1.80 20.89
CA ALA A 115 17.14 -2.35 22.15
C ALA A 115 18.08 -3.54 21.94
N LEU A 116 17.81 -4.34 20.89
CA LEU A 116 18.59 -5.52 20.54
C LEU A 116 19.82 -5.19 19.69
N LEU A 117 19.79 -4.14 18.87
CA LEU A 117 20.87 -3.80 17.93
C LEU A 117 22.28 -3.71 18.57
N PRO A 118 22.48 -3.11 19.76
CA PRO A 118 23.81 -3.01 20.38
C PRO A 118 24.41 -4.37 20.79
N HIS A 119 23.57 -5.40 20.90
CA HIS A 119 23.93 -6.72 21.41
C HIS A 119 23.75 -7.81 20.34
N ALA A 120 23.85 -7.45 19.05
CA ALA A 120 23.57 -8.34 17.93
C ALA A 120 24.46 -9.60 17.93
N ASP A 121 25.73 -9.47 18.34
CA ASP A 121 26.69 -10.58 18.37
C ASP A 121 26.43 -11.59 19.51
N GLU A 122 25.65 -11.21 20.53
CA GLU A 122 25.35 -12.03 21.72
C GLU A 122 23.96 -12.69 21.65
N GLN A 123 23.21 -12.45 20.58
CA GLN A 123 21.84 -12.91 20.45
C GLN A 123 21.71 -14.28 19.81
N ASN A 124 20.79 -15.08 20.36
CA ASN A 124 20.29 -16.25 19.68
C ASN A 124 19.32 -15.81 18.56
N LEU A 125 19.84 -15.70 17.33
CA LEU A 125 19.07 -15.26 16.16
C LEU A 125 17.81 -16.10 15.92
N VAL A 126 17.82 -17.40 16.23
CA VAL A 126 16.62 -18.26 16.10
C VAL A 126 15.51 -17.75 17.02
N LYS A 127 15.85 -17.38 18.26
CA LYS A 127 14.87 -16.80 19.20
C LYS A 127 14.43 -15.40 18.80
N VAL A 128 15.31 -14.59 18.21
CA VAL A 128 14.90 -13.29 17.67
C VAL A 128 13.91 -13.48 16.51
N VAL A 129 14.13 -14.44 15.62
CA VAL A 129 13.17 -14.77 14.53
C VAL A 129 11.83 -15.24 15.10
N GLU A 130 11.82 -16.12 16.11
CA GLU A 130 10.60 -16.54 16.80
C GLU A 130 9.85 -15.35 17.43
N LEU A 131 10.58 -14.39 18.00
CA LEU A 131 9.99 -13.16 18.55
C LEU A 131 9.39 -12.28 17.46
N VAL A 132 10.10 -12.07 16.35
CA VAL A 132 9.60 -11.32 15.18
C VAL A 132 8.31 -11.97 14.65
N ASP A 133 8.30 -13.30 14.51
CA ASP A 133 7.10 -14.06 14.12
C ASP A 133 5.96 -13.90 15.14
N ALA A 134 6.24 -13.86 16.44
CA ALA A 134 5.23 -13.64 17.48
C ALA A 134 4.63 -12.22 17.44
N VAL A 135 5.42 -11.21 17.07
CA VAL A 135 5.00 -9.80 17.00
C VAL A 135 4.18 -9.51 15.74
N TYR A 136 4.66 -9.94 14.57
CA TYR A 136 4.01 -9.65 13.28
C TYR A 136 3.03 -10.73 12.83
N GLY A 137 3.14 -11.95 13.36
CA GLY A 137 2.29 -13.09 13.02
C GLY A 137 0.78 -12.80 13.06
N PRO A 138 0.25 -12.06 14.06
CA PRO A 138 -1.18 -11.72 14.10
C PRO A 138 -1.70 -10.95 12.87
N TYR A 139 -0.85 -10.22 12.16
CA TYR A 139 -1.23 -9.44 10.97
C TYR A 139 -1.10 -10.21 9.66
N ARG A 140 -0.38 -11.32 9.66
CA ARG A 140 -0.08 -12.12 8.47
C ARG A 140 -1.30 -12.49 7.63
N PRO A 141 -2.43 -12.98 8.19
CA PRO A 141 -3.61 -13.33 7.38
C PRO A 141 -4.18 -12.14 6.60
N TYR A 142 -4.05 -10.93 7.16
CA TYR A 142 -4.48 -9.69 6.54
C TYR A 142 -3.45 -9.18 5.52
N GLN A 143 -2.15 -9.30 5.81
CA GLN A 143 -1.09 -8.95 4.87
C GLN A 143 -1.12 -9.79 3.58
N LEU A 144 -1.53 -11.06 3.67
CA LEU A 144 -1.76 -11.92 2.49
C LEU A 144 -2.98 -11.46 1.66
N LYS A 145 -3.99 -10.86 2.29
CA LYS A 145 -5.19 -10.31 1.63
C LYS A 145 -5.08 -8.83 1.31
N TYR A 146 -3.89 -8.24 1.41
CA TYR A 146 -3.69 -6.80 1.27
C TYR A 146 -4.21 -6.27 -0.07
N GLY A 147 -3.97 -6.99 -1.17
CA GLY A 147 -4.43 -6.59 -2.51
C GLY A 147 -5.95 -6.35 -2.57
N ASP A 148 -6.73 -7.31 -2.08
CA ASP A 148 -8.20 -7.24 -2.08
C ASP A 148 -8.72 -6.11 -1.20
N MET A 149 -8.11 -5.92 -0.03
CA MET A 149 -8.49 -4.86 0.91
C MET A 149 -8.15 -3.46 0.38
N GLU A 150 -6.96 -3.29 -0.22
CA GLU A 150 -6.55 -2.02 -0.82
C GLU A 150 -7.39 -1.70 -2.05
N GLU A 151 -7.70 -2.68 -2.90
CA GLU A 151 -8.61 -2.49 -4.04
C GLU A 151 -9.99 -2.02 -3.58
N ARG A 152 -10.61 -2.71 -2.61
CA ARG A 152 -11.91 -2.30 -2.06
C ARG A 152 -11.87 -0.88 -1.51
N ASN A 153 -10.86 -0.57 -0.69
CA ASN A 153 -10.68 0.74 -0.10
C ASN A 153 -10.54 1.83 -1.18
N LEU A 154 -9.74 1.60 -2.24
CA LEU A 154 -9.57 2.54 -3.34
C LEU A 154 -10.87 2.74 -4.15
N LEU A 155 -11.60 1.65 -4.42
CA LEU A 155 -12.85 1.71 -5.18
C LEU A 155 -13.95 2.47 -4.42
N ILE A 156 -14.02 2.32 -3.10
CA ILE A 156 -14.92 3.12 -2.25
C ILE A 156 -14.54 4.61 -2.33
N GLN A 157 -13.25 4.92 -2.13
CA GLN A 157 -12.79 6.31 -2.11
C GLN A 157 -12.95 7.01 -3.46
N ILE A 158 -12.65 6.34 -4.58
CA ILE A 158 -12.80 6.95 -5.90
C ILE A 158 -14.28 7.11 -6.29
N SER A 159 -15.16 6.20 -5.87
CA SER A 159 -16.60 6.32 -6.13
C SER A 159 -17.24 7.49 -5.37
N ALA A 160 -16.60 7.96 -4.30
CA ALA A 160 -17.01 9.16 -3.58
C ALA A 160 -16.53 10.47 -4.24
N VAL A 161 -15.68 10.40 -5.28
CA VAL A 161 -15.23 11.57 -6.04
C VAL A 161 -16.29 11.89 -7.11
N PRO A 162 -17.04 13.00 -6.99
CA PRO A 162 -18.05 13.35 -7.96
C PRO A 162 -17.40 13.80 -9.27
N LEU A 163 -17.78 13.22 -10.40
CA LEU A 163 -17.38 13.70 -11.73
C LEU A 163 -18.53 14.41 -12.46
N GLU A 164 -19.76 14.03 -12.13
CA GLU A 164 -20.96 14.58 -12.76
C GLU A 164 -21.85 15.23 -11.71
N ARG A 165 -21.94 16.56 -11.78
CA ARG A 165 -22.84 17.37 -10.95
C ARG A 165 -23.27 18.60 -11.73
N GLY A 166 -24.55 18.97 -11.61
CA GLY A 166 -25.05 20.26 -12.11
C GLY A 166 -24.90 20.46 -13.62
N GLU A 167 -24.47 21.67 -13.98
CA GLU A 167 -24.31 22.09 -15.37
C GLU A 167 -23.02 21.54 -15.99
N VAL A 168 -22.87 21.71 -17.31
CA VAL A 168 -21.68 21.21 -18.02
C VAL A 168 -20.40 21.86 -17.49
N ILE A 169 -20.44 23.15 -17.17
CA ILE A 169 -19.28 23.87 -16.65
C ILE A 169 -18.80 23.29 -15.31
N ASP A 170 -19.73 22.91 -14.44
CA ASP A 170 -19.45 22.26 -13.16
C ASP A 170 -18.81 20.89 -13.39
N CYS A 171 -19.37 20.08 -14.30
CA CYS A 171 -18.80 18.79 -14.67
C CYS A 171 -17.35 18.93 -15.17
N VAL A 172 -17.05 19.93 -16.02
CA VAL A 172 -15.69 20.18 -16.52
C VAL A 172 -14.72 20.57 -15.40
N GLN A 173 -15.19 21.37 -14.43
CA GLN A 173 -14.40 21.72 -13.26
C GLN A 173 -14.13 20.49 -12.39
N GLU A 174 -15.16 19.69 -12.10
CA GLU A 174 -15.01 18.45 -11.32
C GLU A 174 -14.06 17.44 -12.00
N LEU A 175 -14.15 17.26 -13.33
CA LEU A 175 -13.19 16.45 -14.09
C LEU A 175 -11.75 16.94 -13.87
N SER A 176 -11.54 18.26 -13.84
CA SER A 176 -10.22 18.85 -13.60
C SER A 176 -9.72 18.64 -12.16
N HIS A 177 -10.59 18.82 -11.15
CA HIS A 177 -10.24 18.58 -9.75
C HIS A 177 -10.00 17.10 -9.45
N SER A 178 -10.70 16.21 -10.14
CA SER A 178 -10.63 14.76 -9.93
C SER A 178 -9.25 14.17 -10.22
N VAL A 179 -8.46 14.80 -11.11
CA VAL A 179 -7.10 14.36 -11.44
C VAL A 179 -6.22 14.32 -10.19
N ASN A 180 -6.20 15.39 -9.42
CA ASN A 180 -5.42 15.47 -8.18
C ASN A 180 -5.92 14.47 -7.12
N LYS A 181 -7.24 14.19 -7.11
CA LYS A 181 -7.81 13.19 -6.21
C LYS A 181 -7.36 11.78 -6.59
N LEU A 182 -7.40 11.41 -7.88
CA LEU A 182 -6.93 10.12 -8.37
C LEU A 182 -5.47 9.85 -7.96
N PHE A 183 -4.56 10.77 -8.24
CA PHE A 183 -3.14 10.59 -7.93
C PHE A 183 -2.82 10.72 -6.44
N GLY A 184 -3.62 11.48 -5.69
CA GLY A 184 -3.57 11.50 -4.22
C GLY A 184 -3.92 10.12 -3.63
N LEU A 185 -4.99 9.49 -4.12
CA LEU A 185 -5.38 8.14 -3.72
C LEU A 185 -4.33 7.10 -4.08
N ALA A 186 -3.81 7.17 -5.31
CA ALA A 186 -2.78 6.26 -5.80
C ALA A 186 -1.46 6.38 -5.02
N SER A 187 -1.02 7.61 -4.71
CA SER A 187 0.17 7.84 -3.88
C SER A 187 -0.02 7.32 -2.44
N ALA A 188 -1.18 7.59 -1.84
CA ALA A 188 -1.48 7.08 -0.50
C ALA A 188 -1.53 5.55 -0.45
N ALA A 189 -1.92 4.87 -1.54
CA ALA A 189 -1.88 3.41 -1.64
C ALA A 189 -0.45 2.85 -1.58
N ILE A 190 0.52 3.55 -2.18
CA ILE A 190 1.94 3.19 -2.09
C ILE A 190 2.40 3.29 -0.63
N ASP A 191 2.07 4.39 0.05
CA ASP A 191 2.47 4.60 1.44
C ASP A 191 1.85 3.55 2.38
N ARG A 192 0.57 3.21 2.20
CA ARG A 192 -0.10 2.13 2.94
C ARG A 192 0.55 0.78 2.69
N CYS A 193 0.88 0.46 1.43
CA CYS A 193 1.52 -0.80 1.07
C CYS A 193 2.87 -0.94 1.77
N ILE A 194 3.70 0.11 1.71
CA ILE A 194 5.01 0.13 2.37
C ILE A 194 4.84 0.01 3.89
N LYS A 195 3.93 0.79 4.48
CA LYS A 195 3.69 0.78 5.93
C LYS A 195 3.26 -0.60 6.43
N PHE A 196 2.28 -1.22 5.77
CA PHE A 196 1.67 -2.45 6.26
C PHE A 196 2.40 -3.73 5.85
N THR A 197 3.02 -3.75 4.68
CA THR A 197 3.60 -4.97 4.09
C THR A 197 5.10 -4.90 3.86
N ASN A 198 5.75 -3.77 4.19
CA ASN A 198 7.18 -3.54 3.95
C ASN A 198 7.58 -3.78 2.47
N GLY A 199 6.66 -3.48 1.55
CA GLY A 199 6.82 -3.65 0.10
C GLY A 199 6.50 -5.05 -0.45
N LEU A 200 6.24 -6.04 0.40
CA LEU A 200 5.91 -7.40 -0.04
C LEU A 200 4.54 -7.49 -0.74
N GLY A 201 3.60 -6.61 -0.38
CA GLY A 201 2.27 -6.52 -0.99
C GLY A 201 2.23 -5.86 -2.37
N THR A 202 3.38 -5.62 -3.02
CA THR A 202 3.47 -4.87 -4.29
C THR A 202 2.62 -5.49 -5.41
N CYS A 203 2.58 -6.83 -5.52
CA CYS A 203 1.74 -7.50 -6.53
C CYS A 203 0.26 -7.12 -6.36
N GLY A 204 -0.26 -7.21 -5.14
CA GLY A 204 -1.62 -6.79 -4.80
C GLY A 204 -1.85 -5.29 -5.01
N LEU A 205 -0.88 -4.44 -4.66
CA LEU A 205 -0.94 -3.00 -4.91
C LEU A 205 -1.08 -2.68 -6.40
N LEU A 206 -0.31 -3.34 -7.28
CA LEU A 206 -0.38 -3.10 -8.72
C LEU A 206 -1.75 -3.49 -9.29
N THR A 207 -2.35 -4.58 -8.79
CA THR A 207 -3.71 -4.97 -9.16
C THR A 207 -4.73 -3.92 -8.69
N ALA A 208 -4.66 -3.49 -7.43
CA ALA A 208 -5.54 -2.49 -6.87
C ALA A 208 -5.46 -1.13 -7.61
N LEU A 209 -4.24 -0.70 -7.96
CA LEU A 209 -4.03 0.52 -8.76
C LEU A 209 -4.63 0.39 -10.16
N LYS A 210 -4.48 -0.76 -10.83
CA LYS A 210 -5.11 -0.98 -12.15
C LYS A 210 -6.63 -0.88 -12.06
N SER A 211 -7.26 -1.45 -11.03
CA SER A 211 -8.70 -1.33 -10.78
C SER A 211 -9.12 0.11 -10.50
N LEU A 212 -8.35 0.86 -9.70
CA LEU A 212 -8.58 2.29 -9.45
C LEU A 212 -8.61 3.10 -10.76
N PHE A 213 -7.57 2.95 -11.60
CA PHE A 213 -7.51 3.67 -12.88
C PHE A 213 -8.63 3.23 -13.84
N ALA A 214 -8.95 1.94 -13.89
CA ALA A 214 -10.04 1.43 -14.73
C ALA A 214 -11.40 2.02 -14.33
N LYS A 215 -11.70 2.05 -13.03
CA LYS A 215 -12.91 2.66 -12.48
C LYS A 215 -12.97 4.15 -12.80
N TYR A 216 -11.89 4.89 -12.56
CA TYR A 216 -11.81 6.31 -12.89
C TYR A 216 -12.05 6.59 -14.38
N VAL A 217 -11.38 5.85 -15.27
CA VAL A 217 -11.57 6.01 -16.72
C VAL A 217 -13.02 5.73 -17.11
N SER A 218 -13.64 4.70 -16.56
CA SER A 218 -15.05 4.38 -16.81
C SER A 218 -15.97 5.56 -16.43
N ASP A 219 -15.81 6.10 -15.21
CA ASP A 219 -16.66 7.18 -14.71
C ASP A 219 -16.41 8.50 -15.49
N PHE A 220 -15.15 8.79 -15.85
CA PHE A 220 -14.80 9.93 -16.70
C PHE A 220 -15.41 9.78 -18.10
N THR A 221 -15.29 8.60 -18.73
CA THR A 221 -15.92 8.33 -20.03
C THR A 221 -17.43 8.49 -19.96
N SER A 222 -18.10 8.01 -18.90
CA SER A 222 -19.54 8.22 -18.72
C SER A 222 -19.89 9.72 -18.66
N THR A 223 -19.09 10.49 -17.91
CA THR A 223 -19.26 11.94 -17.79
C THR A 223 -19.10 12.64 -19.15
N LEU A 224 -18.12 12.23 -19.97
CA LEU A 224 -17.96 12.76 -21.33
C LEU A 224 -19.18 12.48 -22.22
N HIS A 225 -19.76 11.28 -22.14
CA HIS A 225 -20.98 10.96 -22.87
C HIS A 225 -22.16 11.81 -22.40
N SER A 226 -22.30 12.04 -21.09
CA SER A 226 -23.32 12.94 -20.56
C SER A 226 -23.14 14.39 -21.05
N ILE A 227 -21.92 14.91 -21.03
CA ILE A 227 -21.58 16.24 -21.57
C ILE A 227 -21.95 16.34 -23.05
N ARG A 228 -21.58 15.33 -23.86
CA ARG A 228 -21.93 15.26 -25.29
C ARG A 228 -23.45 15.34 -25.50
N LYS A 229 -24.22 14.59 -24.71
CA LYS A 229 -25.69 14.61 -24.74
C LYS A 229 -26.27 15.96 -24.32
N LYS A 230 -25.71 16.59 -23.28
CA LYS A 230 -26.13 17.94 -22.82
C LYS A 230 -25.91 19.00 -23.92
N TYR A 231 -24.87 18.86 -24.74
CA TYR A 231 -24.66 19.70 -25.93
C TYR A 231 -25.51 19.34 -27.15
N ARG A 232 -26.32 18.28 -27.09
CA ARG A 232 -27.17 17.79 -28.20
C ARG A 232 -26.38 17.52 -29.49
N LEU A 233 -25.14 17.06 -29.37
CA LEU A 233 -24.29 16.76 -30.54
C LEU A 233 -24.76 15.53 -31.33
N ASP A 234 -25.58 14.67 -30.71
CA ASP A 234 -26.10 13.45 -31.34
C ASP A 234 -27.42 13.68 -32.11
N ASP A 235 -28.21 14.69 -31.71
CA ASP A 235 -29.54 15.00 -32.27
C ASP A 235 -29.60 16.48 -32.71
N ILE A 236 -28.99 16.78 -33.85
CA ILE A 236 -29.04 18.12 -34.45
C ILE A 236 -30.31 18.24 -35.30
N PRO A 237 -31.28 19.12 -34.95
CA PRO A 237 -32.41 19.40 -35.81
C PRO A 237 -31.95 20.18 -37.05
N LEU A 238 -32.30 19.71 -38.25
CA LEU A 238 -31.94 20.31 -39.54
C LEU A 238 -32.40 21.78 -39.74
N ASN A 239 -33.25 22.31 -38.86
CA ASN A 239 -33.86 23.63 -38.97
C ASN A 239 -33.59 24.53 -37.75
N SER A 240 -32.65 24.19 -36.85
CA SER A 240 -32.32 25.08 -35.73
C SER A 240 -31.52 26.29 -36.21
N LEU A 241 -31.94 27.50 -35.81
CA LEU A 241 -31.18 28.74 -36.01
C LEU A 241 -29.77 28.60 -35.40
N PHE A 242 -28.77 29.02 -36.16
CA PHE A 242 -27.38 29.01 -35.72
C PHE A 242 -27.21 29.92 -34.50
N GLN A 243 -26.70 29.36 -33.41
CA GLN A 243 -26.36 30.09 -32.19
C GLN A 243 -24.83 30.03 -32.00
N GLU A 244 -24.16 31.19 -31.97
CA GLU A 244 -22.70 31.34 -31.78
C GLU A 244 -22.26 31.06 -30.33
N ASP A 245 -22.70 29.95 -29.74
CA ASP A 245 -22.34 29.60 -28.37
C ASP A 245 -21.03 28.79 -28.33
N TRP A 246 -19.88 29.45 -28.33
CA TRP A 246 -18.57 28.77 -28.31
C TRP A 246 -18.26 28.04 -26.99
N ALA A 247 -19.15 28.03 -26.00
CA ALA A 247 -18.93 27.36 -24.72
C ALA A 247 -18.64 25.87 -24.87
N ALA A 248 -19.31 25.17 -25.80
CA ALA A 248 -19.08 23.75 -26.06
C ALA A 248 -17.63 23.46 -26.49
N PHE A 249 -17.10 24.28 -27.39
CA PHE A 249 -15.72 24.18 -27.85
C PHE A 249 -14.74 24.54 -26.72
N GLN A 250 -14.96 25.67 -26.03
CA GLN A 250 -14.10 26.10 -24.92
C GLN A 250 -14.01 25.04 -23.81
N ASN A 251 -15.15 24.45 -23.42
CA ASN A 251 -15.20 23.38 -22.44
C ASN A 251 -14.51 22.10 -22.93
N SER A 252 -14.63 21.77 -24.21
CA SER A 252 -13.91 20.62 -24.79
C SER A 252 -12.39 20.83 -24.80
N ILE A 253 -11.90 22.05 -25.05
CA ILE A 253 -10.47 22.38 -24.93
C ILE A 253 -10.00 22.22 -23.47
N ARG A 254 -10.81 22.65 -22.49
CA ARG A 254 -10.50 22.43 -21.06
C ARG A 254 -10.38 20.94 -20.73
N ILE A 255 -11.32 20.13 -21.20
CA ILE A 255 -11.29 18.67 -21.02
C ILE A 255 -10.03 18.06 -21.66
N ILE A 256 -9.64 18.50 -22.87
CA ILE A 256 -8.41 18.05 -23.52
C ILE A 256 -7.19 18.41 -22.67
N ALA A 257 -7.13 19.62 -22.12
CA ALA A 257 -6.06 20.01 -21.21
C ALA A 257 -6.02 19.11 -19.95
N THR A 258 -7.18 18.79 -19.37
CA THR A 258 -7.31 17.83 -18.26
C THR A 258 -6.79 16.44 -18.64
N CYS A 259 -7.10 15.94 -19.84
CA CYS A 259 -6.61 14.65 -20.33
C CYS A 259 -5.09 14.66 -20.57
N GLY A 260 -4.54 15.78 -21.06
CA GLY A 260 -3.10 15.97 -21.18
C GLY A 260 -2.39 15.93 -19.82
N GLU A 261 -2.98 16.59 -18.82
CA GLU A 261 -2.46 16.57 -17.44
C GLU A 261 -2.55 15.17 -16.82
N LEU A 262 -3.65 14.43 -17.04
CA LEU A 262 -3.80 13.03 -16.63
C LEU A 262 -2.68 12.15 -17.19
N LEU A 263 -2.37 12.27 -18.49
CA LEU A 263 -1.32 11.49 -19.14
C LEU A 263 0.06 11.83 -18.58
N ARG A 264 0.33 13.12 -18.35
CA ARG A 264 1.59 13.60 -17.77
C ARG A 264 1.78 13.08 -16.35
N GLN A 265 0.80 13.30 -15.47
CA GLN A 265 0.86 12.81 -14.08
C GLN A 265 0.92 11.29 -14.01
N CYS A 266 0.27 10.56 -14.95
CA CYS A 266 0.37 9.10 -15.00
C CYS A 266 1.81 8.62 -15.25
N GLY A 267 2.55 9.30 -16.14
CA GLY A 267 3.96 9.00 -16.37
C GLY A 267 4.83 9.29 -15.15
N ASP A 268 4.65 10.47 -14.53
CA ASP A 268 5.38 10.86 -13.32
C ASP A 268 5.12 9.87 -12.17
N PHE A 269 3.85 9.50 -11.97
CA PHE A 269 3.43 8.55 -10.95
C PHE A 269 4.02 7.16 -11.18
N GLU A 270 4.02 6.66 -12.41
CA GLU A 270 4.58 5.35 -12.74
C GLU A 270 6.09 5.27 -12.42
N GLN A 271 6.83 6.36 -12.68
CA GLN A 271 8.24 6.45 -12.29
C GLN A 271 8.41 6.49 -10.75
N GLN A 272 7.58 7.25 -10.04
CA GLN A 272 7.61 7.30 -8.58
C GLN A 272 7.29 5.93 -7.96
N LEU A 273 6.29 5.24 -8.49
CA LEU A 273 5.89 3.90 -8.08
C LEU A 273 7.04 2.91 -8.23
N ALA A 274 7.69 2.87 -9.40
CA ALA A 274 8.84 2.00 -9.63
C ALA A 274 10.00 2.28 -8.65
N ASN A 275 10.32 3.56 -8.42
CA ASN A 275 11.37 3.97 -7.50
C ASN A 275 11.05 3.56 -6.05
N ARG A 276 9.80 3.76 -5.58
CA ARG A 276 9.35 3.39 -4.24
C ARG A 276 9.31 1.87 -4.02
N ILE A 277 8.93 1.11 -5.03
CA ILE A 277 9.00 -0.36 -5.02
C ILE A 277 10.45 -0.81 -4.88
N LEU A 278 11.36 -0.29 -5.73
CA LEU A 278 12.78 -0.66 -5.68
C LEU A 278 13.45 -0.26 -4.37
N SER A 279 13.17 0.92 -3.83
CA SER A 279 13.75 1.39 -2.57
C SER A 279 13.35 0.54 -1.38
N THR A 280 12.16 -0.08 -1.43
CA THR A 280 11.58 -0.80 -0.29
C THR A 280 11.77 -2.31 -0.44
N ALA A 281 11.28 -2.88 -1.55
CA ALA A 281 11.31 -4.31 -1.82
C ALA A 281 12.60 -4.75 -2.55
N GLY A 282 13.38 -3.82 -3.11
CA GLY A 282 14.66 -4.16 -3.77
C GLY A 282 15.70 -4.80 -2.83
N LYS A 283 15.57 -4.62 -1.51
CA LYS A 283 16.42 -5.30 -0.51
C LYS A 283 16.31 -6.84 -0.57
N TYR A 284 15.17 -7.37 -1.03
CA TYR A 284 14.97 -8.81 -1.19
C TYR A 284 15.69 -9.37 -2.44
N LEU A 285 16.06 -8.52 -3.42
CA LEU A 285 16.83 -8.97 -4.60
C LEU A 285 18.26 -9.40 -4.26
N SER A 286 18.89 -8.78 -3.24
CA SER A 286 20.22 -9.19 -2.78
C SER A 286 20.25 -10.56 -2.13
N GLU A 287 19.10 -11.08 -1.68
CA GLU A 287 18.97 -12.42 -1.09
C GLU A 287 18.87 -13.51 -2.16
N SER A 288 18.30 -13.18 -3.32
CA SER A 288 18.05 -14.11 -4.43
C SER A 288 19.29 -14.36 -5.32
N TYR A 289 20.35 -13.55 -5.21
CA TYR A 289 21.53 -13.65 -6.09
C TYR A 289 22.85 -13.56 -5.31
N SER A 290 23.36 -14.72 -4.90
CA SER A 290 24.81 -14.92 -4.71
C SER A 290 25.28 -15.88 -5.81
N PRO A 291 25.93 -15.40 -6.88
CA PRO A 291 26.42 -16.26 -7.97
C PRO A 291 27.73 -16.95 -7.58
N ARG A 292 27.78 -17.60 -6.42
CA ARG A 292 28.94 -18.39 -5.95
C ARG A 292 28.60 -19.80 -5.46
N SER A 293 27.37 -20.28 -5.66
CA SER A 293 27.00 -21.66 -5.29
C SER A 293 27.23 -22.70 -6.40
N LEU A 294 27.92 -22.37 -7.50
CA LEU A 294 28.17 -23.31 -8.60
C LEU A 294 29.61 -23.41 -9.12
N THR A 295 30.62 -22.85 -8.45
CA THR A 295 32.02 -23.11 -8.81
C THR A 295 32.81 -23.55 -7.60
N GLY A 296 33.18 -24.83 -7.59
CA GLY A 296 34.11 -25.39 -6.62
C GLY A 296 35.46 -24.69 -6.66
N PHE A 297 36.06 -24.61 -5.47
CA PHE A 297 37.49 -24.40 -5.18
C PHE A 297 38.22 -23.18 -5.77
N GLN A 298 38.81 -22.45 -4.81
CA GLN A 298 39.99 -21.59 -4.85
C GLN A 298 39.86 -20.08 -5.15
N ASP A 299 40.43 -19.36 -4.17
CA ASP A 299 41.13 -18.08 -4.24
C ASP A 299 40.33 -16.78 -4.37
N SER A 300 40.03 -16.20 -3.20
CA SER A 300 40.27 -14.77 -2.95
C SER A 300 40.26 -14.53 -1.44
N ILE A 301 41.47 -14.57 -0.86
CA ILE A 301 41.78 -13.96 0.43
C ILE A 301 41.89 -12.45 0.16
N LEU A 302 41.39 -11.63 1.10
CA LEU A 302 41.57 -10.18 1.23
C LEU A 302 40.62 -9.29 0.38
N THR A 303 39.45 -8.98 0.94
CA THR A 303 38.99 -7.60 1.17
C THR A 303 37.71 -7.62 2.01
N ASP A 304 37.63 -6.69 2.96
CA ASP A 304 36.55 -6.46 3.91
C ASP A 304 35.13 -6.62 3.35
N LYS A 305 34.38 -7.51 3.98
CA LYS A 305 33.08 -7.22 4.58
C LYS A 305 32.78 -8.35 5.55
N LYS A 306 32.92 -8.06 6.85
CA LYS A 306 32.17 -8.77 7.90
C LYS A 306 30.77 -8.99 7.35
N SER A 307 30.35 -10.25 7.21
CA SER A 307 28.95 -10.60 6.97
C SER A 307 28.14 -9.82 8.00
N SER A 308 27.45 -8.75 7.58
CA SER A 308 26.58 -8.02 8.49
C SER A 308 25.60 -9.05 9.03
N ALA A 309 25.63 -9.31 10.33
CA ALA A 309 24.66 -10.19 10.97
C ALA A 309 23.27 -9.72 10.53
N ARG A 310 22.58 -10.60 9.81
CA ARG A 310 21.28 -10.36 9.20
C ARG A 310 20.29 -9.97 10.28
N ASN A 311 19.60 -8.84 10.12
CA ASN A 311 18.70 -8.31 11.13
C ASN A 311 17.30 -8.92 10.95
N PRO A 312 16.84 -9.82 11.85
CA PRO A 312 15.57 -10.54 11.67
C PRO A 312 14.35 -9.62 11.59
N TRP A 313 14.41 -8.43 12.18
CA TRP A 313 13.33 -7.44 12.15
C TRP A 313 13.13 -6.84 10.75
N GLN A 314 14.21 -6.72 9.97
CA GLN A 314 14.19 -6.13 8.64
C GLN A 314 13.91 -7.15 7.53
N GLU A 315 14.20 -8.42 7.81
CA GLU A 315 14.06 -9.59 6.92
C GLU A 315 12.74 -10.34 7.13
N TYR A 316 11.81 -9.82 7.94
CA TYR A 316 10.52 -10.45 8.12
C TYR A 316 9.77 -10.55 6.77
N ASN A 317 9.75 -11.76 6.22
CA ASN A 317 9.18 -12.06 4.92
C ASN A 317 8.07 -13.10 5.08
N TYR A 318 6.87 -12.61 5.36
CA TYR A 318 5.68 -13.46 5.46
C TYR A 318 5.30 -14.09 4.11
N LEU A 319 5.56 -13.38 3.01
CA LEU A 319 5.12 -13.80 1.68
C LEU A 319 5.87 -15.04 1.20
N GLN A 320 7.18 -15.11 1.43
CA GLN A 320 7.98 -16.28 1.07
C GLN A 320 7.56 -17.55 1.84
N LYS A 321 7.14 -17.41 3.11
CA LYS A 321 6.71 -18.54 3.94
C LYS A 321 5.36 -19.10 3.50
N ASP A 322 4.39 -18.21 3.24
CA ASP A 322 2.98 -18.60 3.10
C ASP A 322 2.46 -18.57 1.64
N SER A 323 3.06 -17.78 0.74
CA SER A 323 2.71 -17.74 -0.69
C SER A 323 3.98 -17.63 -1.58
N PRO A 324 4.73 -18.74 -1.77
CA PRO A 324 5.96 -18.74 -2.57
C PRO A 324 5.74 -18.33 -4.04
N ALA A 325 4.55 -18.59 -4.58
CA ALA A 325 4.19 -18.21 -5.94
C ALA A 325 4.10 -16.68 -6.11
N GLU A 326 3.40 -16.01 -5.20
CA GLU A 326 3.31 -14.54 -5.20
C GLU A 326 4.67 -13.88 -4.94
N TYR A 327 5.48 -14.49 -4.07
CA TYR A 327 6.85 -14.06 -3.86
C TYR A 327 7.69 -14.19 -5.14
N GLY A 328 7.52 -15.27 -5.91
CA GLY A 328 8.12 -15.44 -7.23
C GLY A 328 7.74 -14.32 -8.20
N SER A 329 6.43 -14.02 -8.30
CA SER A 329 5.95 -12.90 -9.14
C SER A 329 6.49 -11.54 -8.69
N LEU A 330 6.62 -11.32 -7.38
CA LEU A 330 7.26 -10.11 -6.85
C LEU A 330 8.71 -10.02 -7.30
N MET A 331 9.47 -11.12 -7.22
CA MET A 331 10.87 -11.14 -7.67
C MET A 331 10.98 -10.82 -9.16
N GLU A 332 10.13 -11.41 -10.01
CA GLU A 332 10.10 -11.11 -11.45
C GLU A 332 9.87 -9.61 -11.75
N ILE A 333 8.94 -8.99 -11.02
CA ILE A 333 8.68 -7.55 -11.13
C ILE A 333 9.93 -6.76 -10.74
N LEU A 334 10.54 -7.09 -9.59
CA LEU A 334 11.72 -6.41 -9.10
C LEU A 334 12.94 -6.56 -10.04
N TYR A 335 13.14 -7.74 -10.61
CA TYR A 335 14.17 -7.97 -11.63
C TYR A 335 13.92 -7.11 -12.87
N THR A 336 12.69 -7.11 -13.38
CA THR A 336 12.30 -6.31 -14.55
C THR A 336 12.51 -4.82 -14.29
N LEU A 337 12.19 -4.33 -13.08
CA LEU A 337 12.40 -2.94 -12.69
C LEU A 337 13.89 -2.60 -12.58
N LYS A 338 14.70 -3.50 -12.02
CA LYS A 338 16.15 -3.30 -11.87
C LYS A 338 16.89 -3.30 -13.22
N GLU A 339 16.54 -4.21 -14.12
CA GLU A 339 17.16 -4.27 -15.46
C GLU A 339 16.83 -3.05 -16.31
N LYS A 340 15.61 -2.54 -16.21
CA LYS A 340 15.15 -1.38 -16.99
C LYS A 340 15.72 -0.04 -16.49
N GLY A 341 16.35 0.03 -15.31
CA GLY A 341 16.88 1.28 -14.77
C GLY A 341 15.81 2.37 -14.68
N SER A 342 16.13 3.63 -15.01
CA SER A 342 15.15 4.74 -15.06
C SER A 342 14.33 4.82 -16.35
N SER A 343 14.27 3.75 -17.17
CA SER A 343 13.48 3.75 -18.41
C SER A 343 12.00 3.46 -18.13
N ASN A 344 11.12 3.74 -19.12
CA ASN A 344 9.67 3.53 -19.00
C ASN A 344 9.33 2.13 -18.45
N HIS A 345 8.91 2.12 -17.19
CA HIS A 345 8.36 0.95 -16.55
C HIS A 345 6.95 0.72 -17.12
N ASN A 346 6.57 -0.53 -17.41
CA ASN A 346 5.26 -0.86 -18.01
C ASN A 346 4.25 -1.31 -16.94
N LEU A 347 4.37 -0.80 -15.71
CA LEU A 347 3.59 -1.23 -14.54
C LEU A 347 2.09 -0.96 -14.72
N LEU A 348 1.77 0.19 -15.33
CA LEU A 348 0.43 0.73 -15.57
C LEU A 348 0.15 0.95 -17.07
N SER A 349 0.81 0.18 -17.93
CA SER A 349 0.67 0.27 -19.40
C SER A 349 -0.78 0.21 -19.89
N ALA A 350 -1.61 -0.66 -19.30
CA ALA A 350 -3.05 -0.73 -19.60
C ALA A 350 -3.79 0.55 -19.21
N SER A 351 -3.51 1.09 -18.01
CA SER A 351 -4.09 2.36 -17.54
C SER A 351 -3.69 3.52 -18.44
N ARG A 352 -2.42 3.58 -18.86
CA ARG A 352 -1.92 4.60 -19.78
C ARG A 352 -2.59 4.52 -21.16
N ALA A 353 -2.81 3.31 -21.68
CA ALA A 353 -3.54 3.10 -22.92
C ALA A 353 -5.01 3.56 -22.81
N ALA A 354 -5.67 3.26 -21.69
CA ALA A 354 -7.03 3.69 -21.41
C ALA A 354 -7.16 5.23 -21.31
N LEU A 355 -6.22 5.89 -20.62
CA LEU A 355 -6.15 7.35 -20.57
C LEU A 355 -5.86 7.98 -21.95
N THR A 356 -5.03 7.33 -22.77
CA THR A 356 -4.79 7.79 -24.15
C THR A 356 -6.07 7.72 -24.99
N ARG A 357 -6.85 6.65 -24.85
CA ARG A 357 -8.17 6.53 -25.50
C ARG A 357 -9.15 7.59 -25.00
N LEU A 358 -9.14 7.89 -23.70
CA LEU A 358 -9.95 8.96 -23.11
C LEU A 358 -9.60 10.32 -23.71
N ASN A 359 -8.30 10.61 -23.88
CA ASN A 359 -7.84 11.81 -24.54
C ASN A 359 -8.33 11.90 -25.99
N GLN A 360 -8.32 10.79 -26.74
CA GLN A 360 -8.89 10.75 -28.11
C GLN A 360 -10.38 11.05 -28.13
N GLN A 361 -11.15 10.55 -27.15
CA GLN A 361 -12.58 10.87 -27.02
C GLN A 361 -12.82 12.35 -26.74
N ALA A 362 -11.99 12.97 -25.90
CA ALA A 362 -12.05 14.42 -25.65
C ALA A 362 -11.75 15.24 -26.92
N HIS A 363 -10.79 14.81 -27.74
CA HIS A 363 -10.51 15.44 -29.04
C HIS A 363 -11.68 15.29 -30.01
N GLN A 364 -12.31 14.11 -30.06
CA GLN A 364 -13.50 13.90 -30.88
C GLN A 364 -14.66 14.80 -30.45
N LEU A 365 -14.87 14.97 -29.14
CA LEU A 365 -15.88 15.88 -28.61
C LEU A 365 -15.63 17.34 -29.06
N ALA A 366 -14.38 17.81 -28.97
CA ALA A 366 -14.01 19.14 -29.44
C ALA A 366 -14.22 19.30 -30.96
N PHE A 367 -13.80 18.30 -31.75
CA PHE A 367 -14.00 18.29 -33.19
C PHE A 367 -15.48 18.38 -33.55
N ASP A 368 -16.31 17.52 -32.97
CA ASP A 368 -17.75 17.47 -33.24
C ASP A 368 -18.44 18.78 -32.84
N SER A 369 -18.01 19.42 -31.75
CA SER A 369 -18.56 20.70 -31.29
C SER A 369 -18.40 21.84 -32.30
N VAL A 370 -17.36 21.80 -33.14
CA VAL A 370 -17.06 22.81 -34.17
C VAL A 370 -17.56 22.35 -35.54
N PHE A 371 -17.19 21.14 -35.95
CA PHE A 371 -17.46 20.63 -37.29
C PHE A 371 -18.95 20.51 -37.58
N LEU A 372 -19.73 20.00 -36.63
CA LEU A 372 -21.18 19.86 -36.83
C LEU A 372 -21.88 21.21 -37.01
N ARG A 373 -21.36 22.27 -36.37
CA ARG A 373 -21.86 23.63 -36.55
C ARG A 373 -21.51 24.22 -37.91
N ILE A 374 -20.28 24.00 -38.39
CA ILE A 374 -19.88 24.40 -39.74
C ILE A 374 -20.75 23.67 -40.78
N LYS A 375 -20.99 22.38 -40.60
CA LYS A 375 -21.86 21.58 -41.48
C LYS A 375 -23.30 22.13 -41.51
N GLN A 376 -23.86 22.53 -40.37
CA GLN A 376 -25.18 23.19 -40.33
C GLN A 376 -25.19 24.49 -41.13
N GLN A 377 -24.18 25.35 -40.97
CA GLN A 377 -24.08 26.61 -41.72
C GLN A 377 -24.04 26.37 -43.23
N LEU A 378 -23.24 25.41 -43.69
CA LEU A 378 -23.15 25.06 -45.12
C LEU A 378 -24.50 24.56 -45.68
N LEU A 379 -25.26 23.78 -44.90
CA LEU A 379 -26.58 23.30 -45.32
C LEU A 379 -27.65 24.40 -45.34
N LEU A 380 -27.53 25.41 -44.49
CA LEU A 380 -28.42 26.57 -44.50
C LEU A 380 -28.16 27.47 -45.72
N ILE A 381 -26.90 27.63 -46.13
CA ILE A 381 -26.53 28.39 -47.33
C ILE A 381 -27.19 27.79 -48.58
N SER A 382 -27.24 26.46 -48.70
CA SER A 382 -27.90 25.80 -49.84
C SER A 382 -29.44 25.97 -49.90
N LYS A 383 -30.06 26.53 -48.87
CA LYS A 383 -31.51 26.81 -48.80
C LYS A 383 -31.83 28.31 -48.89
N MET A 384 -30.82 29.15 -49.12
CA MET A 384 -30.98 30.61 -49.26
C MET A 384 -31.09 31.09 -50.71
N ASP A 385 -31.15 30.16 -51.67
CA ASP A 385 -31.63 30.36 -53.04
C ASP A 385 -33.09 29.90 -53.15
#